data_AF-A0A7K4I8U2-F1
#
_entry.id   AF-A0A7K4I8U2-F1
#
_cell.length_a   1.000
_cell.length_b   1.000
_cell.length_c   1.000
_cell.angle_alpha   90.00
_cell.angle_beta   90.00
_cell.angle_gamma   90.00
#
_symmetry.space_group_name_H-M   'P 1'
#
loop_
_entity.id
_entity.type
_entity.pdbx_description
1 polymer ?
#
loop_
_entity_poly.entity_id
_entity_poly.type
_entity_poly.pdbx_seq_one_letter_code
_entity_poly.pdbx_strand_id
1 'polypeptide(L)'
;MIKLSPIKEFKFPIIAECLNPDIFASKTLEEIAKLEIWEGNKPKQLSELFKVEENKTENQPEQEEAITIQGNLSKIRRIGAGMKNG
;
A
#
# COMPACT_ATOMS: atom_id res chain seq x y z
N MET A 1 -9.78 -7.05 -3.99
CA MET A 1 -8.44 -7.23 -3.36
C MET A 1 -7.43 -6.29 -4.00
N ILE A 2 -6.53 -5.71 -3.22
CA ILE A 2 -5.50 -4.79 -3.72
C ILE A 2 -4.13 -5.46 -3.58
N LYS A 3 -3.38 -5.52 -4.68
CA LYS A 3 -2.01 -6.02 -4.71
C LYS A 3 -1.03 -4.87 -4.80
N LEU A 4 -0.03 -4.88 -3.93
CA LEU A 4 1.07 -3.91 -3.90
C LEU A 4 2.39 -4.66 -4.14
N SER A 5 3.13 -4.23 -5.15
CA SER A 5 4.43 -4.80 -5.48
C SER A 5 5.50 -3.72 -5.50
N PRO A 6 6.59 -3.82 -4.71
CA PRO A 6 7.67 -2.85 -4.75
C PRO A 6 8.37 -2.89 -6.11
N ILE A 7 8.55 -1.72 -6.74
CA ILE A 7 9.13 -1.59 -8.08
C ILE A 7 10.67 -1.57 -8.01
N LYS A 8 11.22 -1.19 -6.85
CA LYS A 8 12.65 -1.00 -6.63
C LYS A 8 13.09 -1.62 -5.32
N GLU A 9 14.36 -2.00 -5.28
CA GLU A 9 15.02 -2.31 -4.02
C GLU A 9 15.27 -1.03 -3.22
N PHE A 10 14.63 -0.96 -2.06
CA PHE A 10 14.78 0.17 -1.17
C PHE A 10 16.16 0.13 -0.51
N LYS A 11 16.91 1.21 -0.62
CA LYS A 11 18.18 1.37 0.12
C LYS A 11 17.92 1.85 1.54
N PHE A 12 16.92 2.71 1.71
CA PHE A 12 16.54 3.34 2.97
C PHE A 12 15.28 2.70 3.56
N PRO A 13 15.03 2.88 4.88
CA PRO A 13 13.78 2.45 5.49
C PRO A 13 12.61 3.25 4.90
N ILE A 14 11.55 2.56 4.54
CA ILE A 14 10.30 3.19 4.09
C ILE A 14 9.32 3.18 5.23
N ILE A 15 8.74 4.34 5.52
CA ILE A 15 7.64 4.49 6.46
C ILE A 15 6.36 4.56 5.64
N ALA A 16 5.55 3.51 5.77
CA ALA A 16 4.36 3.28 4.97
C ALA A 16 3.10 3.35 5.85
N GLU A 17 2.95 4.45 6.59
CA GLU A 17 1.79 4.69 7.47
C GLU A 17 0.46 4.76 6.72
N CYS A 18 0.51 5.15 5.44
CA CYS A 18 -0.68 5.22 4.59
C CYS A 18 -1.15 3.84 4.08
N LEU A 19 -0.38 2.77 4.27
CA LEU A 19 -0.79 1.40 3.93
C LEU A 19 -1.75 0.86 4.99
N ASN A 20 -2.99 1.34 4.95
CA ASN A 20 -4.09 0.87 5.78
C ASN A 20 -5.24 0.37 4.90
N PRO A 21 -5.85 -0.79 5.23
CA PRO A 21 -7.03 -1.29 4.53
C PRO A 21 -8.16 -0.27 4.50
N ASP A 22 -8.43 0.38 5.63
CA ASP A 22 -9.45 1.43 5.78
C ASP A 22 -9.26 2.62 4.82
N ILE A 23 -8.00 3.09 4.67
CA ILE A 23 -7.65 4.20 3.76
C ILE A 23 -7.79 3.75 2.30
N PHE A 24 -7.44 2.51 2.01
CA PHE A 24 -7.49 1.93 0.67
C PHE A 24 -8.93 1.60 0.25
N ALA A 25 -9.79 1.25 1.19
CA ALA A 25 -11.20 0.99 0.95
C ALA A 25 -11.98 2.26 0.57
N SER A 26 -11.63 3.37 1.21
CA SER A 26 -12.25 4.67 0.96
C SER A 26 -11.67 5.42 -0.26
N LYS A 27 -10.59 4.92 -0.88
CA LYS A 27 -9.86 5.63 -1.94
C LYS A 27 -9.75 4.83 -3.23
N THR A 28 -9.79 5.53 -4.35
CA THR A 28 -9.55 4.93 -5.67
C THR A 28 -8.06 4.71 -5.91
N LEU A 29 -7.72 3.81 -6.85
CA LEU A 29 -6.36 3.49 -7.28
C LEU A 29 -5.47 4.73 -7.54
N GLU A 30 -6.02 5.77 -8.16
CA GLU A 30 -5.31 7.04 -8.41
C GLU A 30 -4.99 7.83 -7.13
N GLU A 31 -5.88 7.80 -6.14
CA GLU A 31 -5.64 8.41 -4.84
C GLU A 31 -4.63 7.61 -4.04
N ILE A 32 -4.72 6.27 -4.09
CA ILE A 32 -3.75 5.37 -3.47
C ILE A 32 -2.35 5.62 -4.04
N ALA A 33 -2.24 5.75 -5.36
CA ALA A 33 -0.99 6.06 -6.04
C ALA A 33 -0.39 7.42 -5.61
N LYS A 34 -1.23 8.39 -5.27
CA LYS A 34 -0.84 9.72 -4.77
C LYS A 34 -0.57 9.78 -3.28
N LEU A 35 -0.75 8.68 -2.53
CA LEU A 35 -0.45 8.66 -1.09
C LEU A 35 1.02 8.96 -0.85
N GLU A 36 1.27 9.82 0.13
CA GLU A 36 2.62 10.16 0.55
C GLU A 36 3.19 9.06 1.44
N ILE A 37 4.36 8.59 1.08
CA ILE A 37 5.16 7.64 1.85
C ILE A 37 6.54 8.23 2.06
N TRP A 38 7.20 7.84 3.13
CA TRP A 38 8.49 8.42 3.48
C TRP A 38 9.60 7.41 3.22
N GLU A 39 10.54 7.75 2.33
CA GLU A 39 11.77 6.98 2.15
C GLU A 39 12.91 7.69 2.91
N GLY A 40 13.23 7.17 4.10
CA GLY A 40 14.16 7.82 5.03
C GLY A 40 13.62 9.17 5.50
N ASN A 41 14.20 10.26 5.00
CA ASN A 41 13.82 11.65 5.32
C ASN A 41 13.22 12.40 4.12
N LYS A 42 12.83 11.68 3.07
CA LYS A 42 12.25 12.28 1.87
C LYS A 42 10.81 11.78 1.67
N PRO A 43 9.84 12.69 1.53
CA PRO A 43 8.50 12.31 1.10
C PRO A 43 8.54 11.89 -0.38
N LYS A 44 7.84 10.81 -0.69
CA LYS A 44 7.73 10.16 -1.99
C LYS A 44 6.29 9.71 -2.21
N GLN A 45 5.90 9.56 -3.47
CA GLN A 45 4.58 9.01 -3.77
C GLN A 45 4.62 7.49 -3.73
N LEU A 46 3.51 6.89 -3.31
CA LEU A 46 3.34 5.44 -3.30
C LEU A 46 3.58 4.87 -4.70
N SER A 47 3.07 5.52 -5.75
CA SER A 47 3.27 5.11 -7.15
C SER A 47 4.73 5.04 -7.60
N GLU A 48 5.63 5.81 -6.99
CA GLU A 48 7.06 5.81 -7.35
C GLU A 48 7.81 4.59 -6.79
N LEU A 49 7.29 4.00 -5.70
CA LEU A 49 7.95 2.95 -4.93
C LEU A 49 7.21 1.62 -5.01
N PHE A 50 5.89 1.66 -5.13
CA PHE A 50 4.99 0.51 -5.22
C PHE A 50 4.09 0.61 -6.44
N LYS A 51 3.99 -0.49 -7.17
CA LYS A 51 2.97 -0.69 -8.18
C LYS A 51 1.71 -1.15 -7.47
N VAL A 52 0.64 -0.37 -7.61
CA VAL A 52 -0.68 -0.66 -7.08
C VAL A 52 -1.48 -1.33 -8.19
N GLU A 53 -1.98 -2.54 -7.93
CA GLU A 53 -2.83 -3.28 -8.85
C GLU A 53 -4.12 -3.64 -8.12
N GLU A 54 -5.23 -3.09 -8.59
CA GLU A 54 -6.56 -3.46 -8.09
C GLU A 54 -7.04 -4.68 -8.86
N ASN A 55 -7.24 -5.80 -8.17
CA ASN A 55 -7.97 -6.92 -8.75
C ASN A 55 -9.42 -6.80 -8.28
N LYS A 56 -10.21 -6.08 -9.08
CA LYS A 56 -11.68 -6.19 -9.07
C LYS A 56 -12.03 -7.49 -9.78
N THR A 57 -11.87 -8.61 -9.08
CA THR A 57 -12.52 -9.83 -9.54
C THR A 57 -14.02 -9.64 -9.30
N GLU A 58 -14.80 -9.65 -10.37
CA GLU A 58 -16.27 -9.45 -10.46
C GLU A 58 -17.10 -10.45 -9.63
N ASN A 59 -16.47 -11.26 -8.77
CA ASN A 59 -17.07 -12.45 -8.20
C ASN A 59 -16.61 -12.81 -6.77
N GLN A 60 -16.15 -11.86 -5.96
CA GLN A 60 -15.90 -12.09 -4.54
C GLN A 60 -16.75 -11.19 -3.65
N PRO A 61 -17.36 -11.76 -2.58
CA PRO A 61 -18.25 -11.05 -1.69
C PRO A 61 -17.52 -9.88 -1.03
N GLU A 62 -18.29 -8.85 -0.68
CA GLU A 62 -17.94 -7.55 -0.07
C GLU A 62 -17.15 -7.62 1.26
N GLN A 63 -16.47 -8.72 1.58
CA GLN A 63 -16.00 -9.06 2.93
C GLN A 63 -14.50 -9.31 3.06
N GLU A 64 -13.72 -9.24 1.98
CA GLU A 64 -12.26 -9.37 2.06
C GLU A 64 -11.58 -8.16 1.44
N GLU A 65 -11.51 -7.08 2.22
CA GLU A 65 -10.63 -5.92 2.01
C GLU A 65 -9.15 -6.30 2.22
N ALA A 66 -8.74 -7.42 1.63
CA ALA A 66 -7.40 -7.96 1.78
C ALA A 66 -6.41 -7.15 0.91
N ILE A 67 -5.48 -6.48 1.59
CA ILE A 67 -4.29 -5.90 0.96
C ILE A 67 -3.21 -6.98 0.94
N THR A 68 -2.80 -7.38 -0.25
CA THR A 68 -1.66 -8.29 -0.44
C THR A 68 -0.44 -7.48 -0.86
N ILE A 69 0.62 -7.51 -0.05
CA ILE A 69 1.89 -6.90 -0.43
C ILE A 69 2.86 -8.02 -0.80
N GLN A 70 3.22 -8.11 -2.08
CA GLN A 70 4.14 -9.12 -2.59
C GLN A 70 5.46 -8.49 -2.99
N GLY A 71 6.53 -8.81 -2.27
CA GLY A 71 7.88 -8.40 -2.62
C GLY A 71 8.80 -8.30 -1.41
N ASN A 72 9.91 -7.58 -1.59
CA ASN A 72 10.89 -7.39 -0.53
C ASN A 72 10.42 -6.32 0.47
N LEU A 73 9.87 -6.78 1.60
CA LEU A 73 9.35 -5.93 2.68
C LEU A 73 10.40 -5.58 3.74
N SER A 74 11.66 -6.02 3.59
CA SER A 74 12.66 -6.01 4.68
C SER A 74 12.95 -4.63 5.28
N LYS A 75 12.64 -3.56 4.54
CA LYS A 75 12.90 -2.17 4.96
C LYS A 75 11.63 -1.33 5.12
N ILE A 76 10.45 -1.92 4.95
CA ILE A 76 9.19 -1.20 5.10
C ILE A 76 8.75 -1.29 6.56
N ARG A 77 8.30 -0.17 7.11
CA ARG A 77 7.90 0.00 8.50
C ARG A 77 6.53 0.66 8.56
N ARG A 78 5.84 0.45 9.69
CA ARG A 78 4.54 1.04 10.01
C ARG A 78 3.42 0.70 9.01
N ILE A 79 3.48 -0.48 8.38
CA ILE A 79 2.36 -1.03 7.60
C ILE A 79 1.20 -1.31 8.57
N GLY A 80 -0.02 -0.94 8.18
CA GLY A 80 -1.20 -1.14 9.03
C GLY A 80 -1.26 -0.22 10.26
N ALA A 81 -0.48 0.86 10.29
CA ALA A 81 -0.45 1.75 11.44
C ALA A 81 -1.79 2.48 11.62
N GLY A 82 -2.55 2.10 12.65
CA GLY A 82 -3.85 2.67 12.95
C GLY A 82 -5.03 1.96 12.26
N MET A 83 -4.81 0.77 11.70
CA MET A 83 -5.89 -0.08 11.19
C MET A 83 -6.91 -0.38 12.30
N LYS A 84 -8.19 -0.10 12.03
CA LYS A 84 -9.32 -0.37 12.94
C LYS A 84 -10.10 -1.63 12.56
N ASN A 85 -10.18 -1.89 11.26
CA ASN A 85 -10.74 -3.10 10.68
C ASN A 85 -9.69 -3.78 9.78
N GLY A 86 -9.82 -5.09 9.62
CA GLY A 86 -8.98 -5.93 8.78
C GLY A 86 -9.72 -7.19 8.37
#